data_AF-A0A353F622-F1
#
_entry.id   AF-A0A353F622-F1
#
_cell.length_a   1.000
_cell.length_b   1.000
_cell.length_c   1.000
_cell.angle_alpha   90.00
_cell.angle_beta   90.00
_cell.angle_gamma   90.00
#
_symmetry.space_group_name_H-M   'P 1'
#
loop_
_entity.id
_entity.type
_entity.pdbx_description
1 polymer ?
#
loop_
_entity_poly.entity_id
_entity_poly.type
_entity_poly.pdbx_seq_one_letter_code
_entity_poly.pdbx_strand_id
1 'polypeptide(L)' 'IKFRAPRLAKDGQLQDYPRFISAHLNDQLVQKNIIAKGPTRAAQRAGWATKDHIFIQGDHGPIAFRKFKVTPEDFSKIKK' A
#
# COMPACT_ATOMS: atom_id res chain seq x y z
N ILE A 1 0.27 -9.19 -1.65
CA ILE A 1 0.04 -7.83 -2.18
C ILE A 1 1.39 -7.27 -2.62
N LYS A 2 1.47 -6.66 -3.81
CA LYS A 2 2.61 -5.87 -4.26
C LYS A 2 2.22 -4.40 -4.27
N PHE A 3 2.87 -3.61 -3.41
CA PHE A 3 2.54 -2.20 -3.19
C PHE A 3 3.79 -1.34 -3.34
N ARG A 4 3.69 -0.32 -4.20
CA ARG A 4 4.70 0.71 -4.36
C ARG A 4 4.28 1.95 -3.56
N ALA A 5 5.10 2.34 -2.60
CA ALA A 5 4.93 3.54 -1.78
C ALA A 5 4.88 4.83 -2.64
N PRO A 6 4.31 5.93 -2.11
CA PRO A 6 4.41 7.22 -2.80
C PRO A 6 5.86 7.68 -2.89
N ARG A 7 6.18 8.46 -3.91
CA ARG A 7 7.46 9.16 -4.02
C ARG A 7 7.28 10.60 -3.61
N LEU A 8 8.05 11.04 -2.62
CA LEU A 8 8.05 12.42 -2.14
C LEU A 8 9.34 13.12 -2.54
N ALA A 9 9.23 14.41 -2.82
CA ALA A 9 10.36 15.32 -2.96
C ALA A 9 11.03 15.58 -1.59
N LYS A 10 12.19 16.25 -1.60
CA LYS A 10 12.91 16.61 -0.36
C LYS A 10 12.09 17.53 0.55
N ASP A 11 11.25 18.37 -0.04
CA ASP A 11 10.35 19.30 0.66
C ASP A 11 9.00 18.66 1.06
N GLY A 12 8.84 17.35 0.83
CA GLY A 12 7.62 16.60 1.16
C GLY A 12 6.53 16.66 0.08
N GLN A 13 6.72 17.38 -1.03
CA GLN A 13 5.74 17.38 -2.12
C GLN A 13 5.60 16.01 -2.77
N LEU A 14 4.37 15.61 -3.08
CA LEU A 14 4.09 14.35 -3.77
C LEU A 14 4.58 14.42 -5.22
N GLN A 15 5.47 13.51 -5.61
CA GLN A 15 5.95 13.36 -6.99
C GLN A 15 5.31 12.19 -7.74
N ASP A 16 4.90 11.13 -7.03
CA ASP A 16 4.19 10.00 -7.63
C ASP A 16 3.29 9.34 -6.58
N TYR A 17 2.05 9.05 -6.96
CA TYR A 17 1.07 8.43 -6.08
C TYR A 17 1.46 6.98 -5.75
N PRO A 18 1.05 6.49 -4.56
CA PRO A 18 1.19 5.08 -4.25
C PRO A 18 0.35 4.23 -5.20
N ARG A 19 0.80 2.99 -5.39
CA ARG A 19 0.21 2.09 -6.37
C ARG A 19 0.16 0.66 -5.85
N PHE A 20 -1.02 0.07 -5.91
CA PHE A 20 -1.19 -1.37 -5.79
C PHE A 20 -0.86 -1.99 -7.14
N ILE A 21 0.37 -2.52 -7.27
CA ILE A 21 0.82 -3.22 -8.48
C ILE A 21 -0.05 -4.47 -8.69
N SER A 22 -0.24 -5.24 -7.62
CA SER A 22 -1.21 -6.33 -7.59
C SER A 22 -1.73 -6.64 -6.19
N ALA A 23 -3.00 -7.03 -6.10
CA ALA A 23 -3.57 -7.68 -4.93
C ALA A 23 -4.21 -9.00 -5.36
N HIS A 24 -3.91 -10.07 -4.61
CA HIS A 24 -4.45 -11.40 -4.84
C HIS A 24 -5.18 -11.86 -3.60
N LEU A 25 -6.32 -12.51 -3.81
CA LEU A 25 -7.11 -13.19 -2.79
C LEU A 25 -7.31 -14.62 -3.26
N ASN A 26 -6.85 -15.61 -2.47
CA ASN A 26 -6.87 -17.03 -2.85
C ASN A 26 -6.28 -17.25 -4.26
N ASP A 27 -5.09 -16.69 -4.49
CA ASP A 27 -4.34 -16.70 -5.75
C ASP A 27 -4.99 -15.99 -6.94
N GLN A 28 -6.27 -15.61 -6.86
CA GLN A 28 -6.95 -14.83 -7.88
C GLN A 28 -6.56 -13.35 -7.82
N LEU A 29 -6.20 -12.79 -8.98
CA LEU A 29 -5.91 -11.36 -9.12
C LEU A 29 -7.21 -10.55 -9.00
N VAL A 30 -7.34 -9.78 -7.93
CA VAL A 30 -8.54 -8.95 -7.66
C VAL A 30 -8.31 -7.46 -7.95
N GLN A 31 -7.07 -7.01 -7.96
CA GLN A 31 -6.70 -5.64 -8.35
C GLN A 31 -5.36 -5.64 -9.08
N LYS A 32 -5.29 -4.90 -10.19
CA LYS A 32 -4.09 -4.78 -11.02
C LYS A 32 -3.80 -3.31 -11.31
N ASN A 33 -2.58 -2.87 -10.96
CA ASN A 33 -2.04 -1.56 -11.32
C ASN A 33 -2.91 -0.35 -10.90
N ILE A 34 -3.48 -0.39 -9.69
CA ILE A 34 -4.40 0.64 -9.18
C ILE A 34 -3.63 1.77 -8.48
N ILE A 35 -3.95 3.02 -8.82
CA ILE A 35 -3.39 4.23 -8.20
C ILE A 35 -4.27 4.65 -7.03
N ALA A 36 -3.68 4.81 -5.84
CA ALA A 36 -4.38 5.36 -4.68
C ALA A 36 -4.19 6.88 -4.63
N LYS A 37 -5.22 7.64 -5.05
CA LYS A 37 -5.16 9.11 -5.13
C LYS A 37 -5.42 9.84 -3.80
N GLY A 38 -5.78 9.11 -2.74
CA GLY A 38 -6.07 9.68 -1.43
C GLY A 38 -6.25 8.59 -0.37
N PRO A 39 -6.51 8.99 0.89
CA PRO A 39 -6.74 8.08 1.98
C PRO A 39 -8.07 7.31 1.83
N THR A 40 -8.15 6.15 2.48
CA THR A 40 -9.44 5.48 2.72
C THR A 40 -10.12 6.10 3.95
N ARG A 41 -11.39 5.76 4.19
CA ARG A 41 -12.19 6.31 5.31
C ARG A 41 -11.61 6.01 6.70
N ALA A 42 -10.79 4.97 6.85
CA ALA A 42 -10.19 4.55 8.11
C ALA A 42 -8.68 4.86 8.20
N ALA A 43 -8.18 5.79 7.38
CA ALA A 43 -6.76 6.13 7.38
C ALA A 43 -6.30 6.68 8.73
N GLN A 44 -5.18 6.15 9.24
CA GLN A 44 -4.58 6.55 10.52
C GLN A 44 -3.74 7.84 10.41
N ARG A 45 -3.50 8.34 9.20
CA ARG A 45 -2.62 9.48 8.93
C ARG A 45 -3.17 10.36 7.80
N ALA A 46 -3.00 11.67 7.95
CA ALA A 46 -3.20 12.65 6.89
C ALA A 46 -1.93 12.82 6.01
N GLY A 47 -2.12 13.15 4.72
CA GLY A 47 -1.02 13.43 3.79
C GLY A 47 -0.32 12.17 3.24
N TRP A 48 0.95 12.27 2.87
CA TRP A 48 1.75 11.18 2.29
C TRP A 48 3.02 10.90 3.10
N ALA A 49 3.47 9.65 3.12
CA ALA A 49 4.73 9.23 3.73
C ALA A 49 5.42 8.16 2.87
N THR A 50 6.74 8.26 2.72
CA THR A 50 7.55 7.29 1.95
C THR A 50 7.69 5.94 2.65
N LYS A 51 7.57 5.93 3.99
CA LYS A 51 7.53 4.74 4.85
C LYS A 51 6.54 4.98 5.98
N ASP A 52 5.76 3.96 6.30
CA ASP A 52 4.76 3.98 7.36
C ASP A 52 4.50 2.56 7.89
N HIS A 53 3.68 2.43 8.93
CA HIS A 53 3.25 1.13 9.45
C HIS A 53 2.29 0.42 8.49
N ILE A 54 2.19 -0.92 8.63
CA ILE A 54 1.06 -1.66 8.08
C ILE A 54 0.01 -1.77 9.18
N PHE A 55 -1.20 -1.32 8.88
CA PHE A 55 -2.31 -1.30 9.80
C PHE A 55 -3.33 -2.38 9.44
N ILE A 56 -3.76 -3.17 10.42
CA ILE A 56 -4.88 -4.10 10.32
C ILE A 56 -6.06 -3.44 11.00
N GLN A 57 -7.09 -3.07 10.24
CA GLN A 57 -8.30 -2.48 10.80
C GLN A 57 -9.08 -3.53 11.61
N GLY A 58 -9.54 -3.12 12.79
CA GLY A 58 -10.37 -3.94 13.69
C GLY A 58 -11.85 -3.92 13.31
N ASP A 59 -12.70 -3.69 14.31
CA ASP A 59 -14.13 -3.28 14.25
C ASP A 59 -15.17 -4.12 13.46
N HIS A 60 -14.77 -5.12 12.67
CA HIS A 60 -15.69 -5.96 11.88
C HIS A 60 -15.88 -7.38 12.44
N GLY A 61 -15.64 -7.55 13.74
CA GLY A 61 -15.67 -8.83 14.44
C GLY A 61 -14.30 -9.51 14.56
N PRO A 62 -14.20 -10.58 15.36
CA PRO A 62 -12.93 -11.24 15.63
C PRO A 62 -12.43 -12.03 14.40
N ILE A 63 -11.14 -11.89 14.11
CA ILE A 63 -10.42 -12.65 13.08
C ILE A 63 -9.07 -13.12 13.62
N ALA A 64 -8.49 -14.16 13.03
CA ALA A 64 -7.17 -14.68 13.40
C ALA A 64 -6.22 -14.68 12.21
N PHE A 65 -4.97 -14.25 12.44
CA PHE A 65 -3.90 -14.28 11.44
C PHE A 65 -2.88 -15.35 11.81
N ARG A 66 -2.54 -16.23 10.86
CA ARG A 66 -1.49 -17.24 11.04
C ARG A 66 -0.14 -16.81 10.48
N LYS A 67 -0.13 -16.12 9.34
CA LYS A 67 1.09 -15.78 8.60
C LYS A 67 1.02 -14.35 8.10
N PHE A 68 1.92 -13.51 8.61
CA PHE A 68 2.09 -12.13 8.19
C PHE A 68 3.56 -11.90 7.85
N LYS A 69 3.86 -11.80 6.56
CA LYS A 69 5.23 -11.61 6.06
C LYS A 69 5.29 -10.38 5.18
N VAL A 70 6.30 -9.56 5.41
CA VAL A 70 6.55 -8.33 4.67
C VAL A 70 7.99 -8.36 4.21
N THR A 71 8.20 -8.15 2.93
CA THR A 71 9.54 -8.12 2.31
C THR A 71 9.65 -6.81 1.54
N PRO A 72 10.69 -6.00 1.79
CA PRO A 72 10.98 -4.84 0.95
C PRO A 72 11.18 -5.27 -0.50
N GLU A 73 10.66 -4.48 -1.44
CA GLU A 73 10.82 -4.73 -2.87
C GLU A 73 11.28 -3.43 -3.53
N ASP A 74 12.31 -3.53 -4.38
CA ASP A 74 12.82 -2.41 -5.16
C ASP A 74 12.02 -2.29 -6.46
N PHE A 75 11.23 -1.22 -6.54
CA PHE A 75 10.39 -0.91 -7.69
C PHE A 75 11.06 0.00 -8.72
N SER A 76 12.33 0.37 -8.55
CA SER A 76 13.08 1.20 -9.51
C SER A 76 13.19 0.57 -10.90
N LYS A 77 13.10 -0.76 -10.97
CA LYS A 77 13.23 -1.55 -12.20
C LYS A 77 11.91 -1.91 -12.89
N ILE A 78 10.76 -1.57 -12.30
CA ILE A 78 9.47 -1.81 -12.97
C ILE A 78 9.31 -0.76 -14.08
N LYS A 79 9.40 -1.20 -15.34
CA LYS A 79 9.05 -0.37 -16.51
C LYS A 79 7.61 0.16 -16.32
N LYS A 80 7.46 1.47 -16.50
CA LYS A 80 6.17 2.18 -16.46
C LYS A 80 5.17 1.58 -17.43
#